data_AF-A0A7X3R9U8-F1
#
_entry.id   AF-A0A7X3R9U8-F1
#
_cell.length_a   1.000
_cell.length_b   1.000
_cell.length_c   1.000
_cell.angle_alpha   90.00
_cell.angle_beta   90.00
_cell.angle_gamma   90.00
#
_symmetry.space_group_name_H-M   'P 1'
#
loop_
_entity.id
_entity.type
_entity.pdbx_description
1 polymer ?
#
loop_
_entity_poly.entity_id
_entity_poly.type
_entity_poly.pdbx_seq_one_letter_code
_entity_poly.pdbx_strand_id
1 'polypeptide(L)'
;YHDPTFDSSLLVMLGAKSSCKERWRQILSEADRIDVKHLCTLESGISVNQTNEMSDSKVCLVIPSAVHSTFENEQLHAIMTVEEFIDKNKAMQTI
;
A
#
# COMPACT_ATOMS: atom_id res chain seq x y z
N TYR A 1 2.71 17.54 -5.77
CA TYR A 1 3.63 16.97 -4.77
C TYR A 1 4.66 17.96 -4.23
N HIS A 2 5.39 18.74 -5.05
CA HIS A 2 6.41 19.65 -4.50
C HIS A 2 5.87 20.93 -3.87
N ASP A 3 4.61 21.29 -4.12
CA ASP A 3 3.96 22.44 -3.51
C ASP A 3 3.73 22.19 -2.00
N PRO A 4 4.44 22.88 -1.10
CA PRO A 4 4.31 22.67 0.34
C PRO A 4 2.96 23.12 0.90
N THR A 5 2.21 23.94 0.16
CA THR A 5 0.89 24.45 0.57
C THR A 5 -0.24 23.49 0.21
N PHE A 6 0.00 22.57 -0.72
CA PHE A 6 -0.94 21.50 -1.04
C PHE A 6 -1.08 20.54 0.13
N ASP A 7 -2.32 20.19 0.51
CA ASP A 7 -2.58 19.28 1.63
C ASP A 7 -1.96 17.90 1.40
N SER A 8 -1.05 17.49 2.28
CA SER A 8 -0.39 16.18 2.22
C SER A 8 -1.36 15.01 2.42
N SER A 9 -2.51 15.23 3.06
CA SER A 9 -3.54 14.20 3.23
C SER A 9 -4.14 13.73 1.89
N LEU A 10 -4.04 14.58 0.86
CA LEU A 10 -4.52 14.31 -0.50
C LEU A 10 -3.42 13.73 -1.41
N LEU A 11 -2.18 13.61 -0.92
CA LEU A 11 -1.10 13.00 -1.67
C LEU A 11 -1.14 11.47 -1.52
N VAL A 12 -0.97 10.78 -2.64
CA VAL A 12 -0.94 9.32 -2.68
C VAL A 12 0.31 8.85 -3.44
N MET A 13 0.97 7.83 -2.89
CA MET A 13 2.01 7.08 -3.59
C MET A 13 1.61 5.63 -3.75
N LEU A 14 2.04 5.03 -4.85
CA LEU A 14 1.96 3.60 -5.11
C LEU A 14 3.32 3.10 -5.57
N GLY A 15 4.01 2.35 -4.72
CA GLY A 15 5.16 1.54 -5.13
C GLY A 15 4.68 0.27 -5.82
N ALA A 16 5.42 -0.26 -6.78
CA ALA A 16 5.12 -1.53 -7.42
C ALA A 16 6.34 -2.47 -7.31
N LYS A 17 6.12 -3.69 -6.82
CA LYS A 17 7.14 -4.74 -6.75
C LYS A 17 6.53 -6.07 -7.17
N SER A 18 7.23 -6.83 -8.01
CA SER A 18 6.80 -8.20 -8.34
C SER A 18 6.99 -9.17 -7.17
N SER A 19 7.97 -8.91 -6.31
CA SER A 19 8.23 -9.62 -5.05
C SER A 19 8.75 -8.64 -4.00
N CYS A 20 8.15 -8.68 -2.82
CA CYS A 20 8.38 -7.81 -1.67
C CYS A 20 9.57 -8.28 -0.83
N LYS A 21 9.62 -9.53 -0.36
CA LYS A 21 10.71 -10.09 0.48
C LYS A 21 11.32 -9.02 1.43
N GLU A 22 12.64 -8.77 1.41
CA GLU A 22 13.22 -7.67 2.20
C GLU A 22 13.19 -6.30 1.48
N ARG A 23 12.79 -6.26 0.21
CA ARG A 23 12.88 -5.07 -0.65
C ARG A 23 11.70 -4.10 -0.52
N TRP A 24 10.65 -4.46 0.23
CA TRP A 24 9.55 -3.53 0.48
C TRP A 24 10.02 -2.33 1.30
N ARG A 25 10.97 -2.52 2.22
CA ARG A 25 11.50 -1.45 3.10
C ARG A 25 12.07 -0.26 2.32
N GLN A 26 12.51 -0.47 1.08
CA GLN A 26 13.03 0.59 0.22
C GLN A 26 12.00 1.70 -0.05
N ILE A 27 10.70 1.43 0.05
CA ILE A 27 9.67 2.47 -0.16
C ILE A 27 9.55 3.40 1.06
N LEU A 28 10.09 3.02 2.23
CA LEU A 28 9.95 3.79 3.48
C LEU A 28 10.68 5.12 3.45
N SER A 29 11.67 5.30 2.57
CA SER A 29 12.36 6.59 2.36
C SER A 29 11.77 7.41 1.20
N GLU A 30 10.79 6.88 0.47
CA GLU A 30 10.20 7.57 -0.68
C GLU A 30 9.03 8.45 -0.24
N ALA A 31 8.80 9.57 -0.95
CA ALA A 31 7.65 10.45 -0.76
C ALA A 31 7.40 10.87 0.70
N ASP A 32 8.38 11.52 1.32
CA ASP A 32 8.39 11.97 2.73
C ASP A 32 7.13 12.66 3.24
N ARG A 33 6.37 13.33 2.36
CA ARG A 33 5.12 14.01 2.72
C ARG A 33 3.93 13.06 2.90
N ILE A 34 4.07 11.78 2.58
CA ILE A 34 3.00 10.80 2.56
C ILE A 34 3.23 9.78 3.68
N ASP A 35 2.37 9.82 4.69
CA ASP A 35 2.50 8.99 5.89
C ASP A 35 2.15 7.51 5.63
N VAL A 36 1.09 7.26 4.84
CA VAL A 36 0.66 5.90 4.47
C VAL A 36 1.10 5.57 3.06
N LYS A 37 1.92 4.52 2.93
CA LYS A 37 2.50 4.11 1.65
C LYS A 37 1.74 2.92 1.09
N HIS A 38 1.40 2.96 -0.18
CA HIS A 38 0.77 1.82 -0.85
C HIS A 38 1.81 1.04 -1.64
N LEU A 39 1.78 -0.28 -1.53
CA LEU A 39 2.67 -1.19 -2.25
C LEU A 39 1.87 -2.22 -3.02
N CYS A 40 1.88 -2.11 -4.35
CA CYS A 40 1.28 -3.07 -5.25
C CYS A 40 2.21 -4.26 -5.50
N THR A 41 1.68 -5.48 -5.38
CA THR A 41 2.42 -6.71 -5.69
C THR A 41 1.49 -7.83 -6.17
N LEU A 42 2.06 -8.77 -6.91
CA LEU A 42 1.44 -10.05 -7.32
C LEU A 42 1.95 -11.23 -6.47
N GLU A 43 2.82 -10.97 -5.49
CA GLU A 43 3.36 -12.00 -4.60
C GLU A 43 2.24 -12.56 -3.70
N SER A 44 2.09 -13.88 -3.75
CA SER A 44 1.17 -14.64 -2.90
C SER A 44 1.88 -15.15 -1.66
N GLY A 45 1.11 -15.41 -0.60
CA GLY A 45 1.64 -16.09 0.60
C GLY A 45 2.71 -15.28 1.35
N ILE A 46 2.62 -13.96 1.35
CA ILE A 46 3.40 -13.10 2.24
C ILE A 46 3.00 -13.46 3.68
N SER A 47 3.98 -13.73 4.54
CA SER A 47 3.71 -14.19 5.89
C SER A 47 3.00 -13.15 6.74
N VAL A 48 2.22 -13.61 7.72
CA VAL A 48 1.60 -12.79 8.77
C VAL A 48 2.60 -11.82 9.41
N ASN A 49 3.76 -12.32 9.84
CA ASN A 49 4.79 -11.47 10.44
C ASN A 49 5.22 -10.34 9.51
N GLN A 50 5.42 -10.65 8.23
CA GLN A 50 5.85 -9.65 7.27
C GLN A 50 4.74 -8.62 6.97
N THR A 51 3.48 -9.05 6.86
CA THR A 51 2.35 -8.11 6.71
C THR A 51 2.16 -7.23 7.95
N ASN A 52 2.43 -7.76 9.15
CA ASN A 52 2.39 -6.99 10.39
C ASN A 52 3.50 -5.95 10.42
N GLU A 53 4.74 -6.31 10.08
CA GLU A 53 5.85 -5.35 9.98
C GLU A 53 5.57 -4.24 8.95
N MET A 54 4.96 -4.59 7.82
CA MET A 54 4.52 -3.62 6.81
C MET A 54 3.47 -2.68 7.39
N SER A 55 2.43 -3.21 8.03
CA SER A 55 1.36 -2.42 8.66
C SER A 55 1.90 -1.49 9.75
N ASP A 56 2.77 -1.99 10.63
CA ASP A 56 3.43 -1.21 11.68
C ASP A 56 4.29 -0.07 11.10
N SER A 57 4.84 -0.29 9.90
CA SER A 57 5.59 0.71 9.13
C SER A 57 4.71 1.58 8.23
N LYS A 58 3.39 1.55 8.42
CA LYS A 58 2.37 2.29 7.64
C LYS A 58 2.38 1.97 6.14
N VAL A 59 2.71 0.74 5.79
CA VAL A 59 2.61 0.21 4.43
C VAL A 59 1.32 -0.57 4.27
N CYS A 60 0.46 -0.12 3.36
CA CYS A 60 -0.74 -0.82 2.93
C CYS A 60 -0.44 -1.63 1.66
N LEU A 61 -0.73 -2.92 1.67
CA LEU A 61 -0.57 -3.77 0.50
C LEU A 61 -1.75 -3.57 -0.46
N VAL A 62 -1.46 -3.39 -1.74
CA VAL A 62 -2.46 -3.34 -2.80
C VAL A 62 -2.33 -4.61 -3.64
N ILE A 63 -3.26 -5.53 -3.48
CA ILE A 63 -3.17 -6.88 -4.05
C ILE A 63 -4.38 -7.11 -4.97
N PRO A 64 -4.23 -7.67 -6.18
CA PRO A 64 -5.39 -8.02 -6.99
C PRO A 64 -6.29 -9.03 -6.28
N SER A 65 -7.60 -8.84 -6.36
CA SER A 65 -8.61 -9.68 -5.68
C SER A 65 -8.40 -11.19 -5.89
N ALA A 66 -7.89 -11.61 -7.05
CA ALA A 66 -7.60 -13.02 -7.35
C ALA A 66 -6.50 -13.66 -6.47
N VAL A 67 -5.65 -12.87 -5.82
CA VAL A 67 -4.52 -13.32 -4.99
C VAL A 67 -4.85 -13.27 -3.49
N HIS A 68 -5.95 -12.61 -3.10
CA HIS A 68 -6.35 -12.45 -1.69
C HIS A 68 -6.59 -13.77 -0.96
N SER A 69 -7.02 -14.81 -1.68
CA SER A 69 -7.24 -16.16 -1.13
C SER A 69 -5.98 -16.80 -0.54
N THR A 70 -4.80 -16.23 -0.79
CA THR A 70 -3.51 -16.69 -0.26
C THR A 70 -3.14 -16.06 1.08
N PHE A 71 -3.98 -15.16 1.60
CA PHE A 71 -3.77 -14.45 2.86
C PHE A 71 -4.77 -14.92 3.92
N GLU A 72 -4.34 -14.85 5.18
CA GLU A 72 -5.17 -15.17 6.34
C GLU A 72 -6.10 -14.00 6.69
N ASN A 73 -7.21 -14.31 7.36
CA ASN A 73 -8.21 -13.30 7.75
C ASN A 73 -7.61 -12.16 8.58
N GLU A 74 -6.61 -12.44 9.42
CA GLU A 74 -5.95 -11.41 10.22
C GLU A 74 -5.14 -10.42 9.36
N GLN A 75 -4.65 -10.84 8.20
CA GLN A 75 -3.84 -9.98 7.31
C GLN A 75 -4.71 -8.99 6.52
N LEU A 76 -6.01 -9.28 6.36
CA LEU A 76 -6.91 -8.50 5.50
C LEU A 76 -7.10 -7.06 5.97
N HIS A 77 -6.84 -6.74 7.25
CA HIS A 77 -6.92 -5.35 7.73
C HIS A 77 -5.87 -4.42 7.11
N ALA A 78 -4.76 -4.98 6.59
CA ALA A 78 -3.64 -4.24 6.00
C ALA A 78 -3.56 -4.38 4.47
N ILE A 79 -4.54 -5.09 3.87
CA ILE A 79 -4.59 -5.39 2.44
C ILE A 79 -5.80 -4.67 1.83
N MET A 80 -5.57 -4.07 0.68
CA MET A 80 -6.57 -3.42 -0.16
C MET A 80 -6.54 -4.06 -1.55
N THR A 81 -7.70 -4.17 -2.18
CA THR A 81 -7.77 -4.56 -3.59
C THR A 81 -7.27 -3.45 -4.51
N VAL A 82 -6.86 -3.81 -5.73
CA VAL A 82 -6.51 -2.79 -6.75
C VAL A 82 -7.73 -1.93 -7.08
N GLU A 83 -8.92 -2.55 -7.12
CA GLU A 83 -10.20 -1.88 -7.35
C GLU A 83 -10.50 -0.83 -6.27
N GLU A 84 -10.43 -1.21 -4.98
CA GLU A 84 -10.63 -0.28 -3.85
C GLU A 84 -9.61 0.87 -3.87
N PHE A 85 -8.36 0.58 -4.21
CA PHE A 85 -7.33 1.62 -4.33
C PHE A 85 -7.69 2.64 -5.40
N ILE A 86 -8.10 2.19 -6.59
CA ILE A 86 -8.50 3.08 -7.68
C ILE A 86 -9.71 3.93 -7.28
N ASP A 87 -10.74 3.31 -6.69
CA ASP A 87 -11.97 4.00 -6.33
C ASP A 87 -11.75 5.04 -5.21
N LYS A 88 -10.94 4.70 -4.21
CA LYS A 88 -10.52 5.65 -3.16
C LYS A 88 -9.83 6.88 -3.75
N ASN A 89 -8.91 6.68 -4.71
CA ASN A 89 -8.19 7.79 -5.34
C ASN A 89 -9.10 8.66 -6.22
N LYS A 90 -10.05 8.07 -6.95
CA LYS A 90 -11.04 8.84 -7.73
C LYS A 90 -11.89 9.72 -6.82
N ALA A 91 -12.35 9.18 -5.68
CA ALA A 91 -13.13 9.94 -4.72
C ALA A 91 -12.34 11.13 -4.14
N MET A 92 -11.04 10.96 -3.88
CA MET A 92 -10.17 12.03 -3.39
C MET A 92 -9.92 13.14 -4.41
N GLN A 93 -9.82 12.81 -5.71
CA GLN A 93 -9.54 13.78 -6.78
C GLN A 93 -10.77 14.51 -7.32
N THR A 94 -11.97 14.13 -6.88
CA THR A 94 -13.23 14.78 -7.29
C THR A 94 -13.60 15.96 -6.38
N ILE A 95 -12.82 16.18 -5.31
CA ILE A 95 -12.96 17.28 -4.34
C ILE A 95 -12.00 18.41 -4.72
#